data_AF-A0A427YNJ6-F1
#
_entry.id   AF-A0A427YNJ6-F1
#
_cell.length_a   1.000
_cell.length_b   1.000
_cell.length_c   1.000
_cell.angle_alpha   90.00
_cell.angle_beta   90.00
_cell.angle_gamma   90.00
#
_symmetry.space_group_name_H-M   'P 1'
#
loop_
_entity.id
_entity.type
_entity.pdbx_description
1 polymer ?
#
loop_
_entity_poly.entity_id
_entity_poly.type
_entity_poly.pdbx_seq_one_letter_code
_entity_poly.pdbx_strand_id
1 'polypeptide(L)'
;MGRTASSKSFTACYTHITLSGPSDVRIVPTPEACFELCHQYPLMDLVPGPGPDWTCMCSLDVPQFSEGQCTATTHYLFVDTAGSTMAPLLVLEPVKRDGKKRRPSPRKALLPRIEGEVCPPDFTACRISHASEGYECLDLQQELESCGGCLYGEYVPGTVAVADPQVEDCTRLPGIPMGRVSCVAGRCAAMACEEDWVLAEDETCILVLVE
;
A
#
# COMPACT_ATOMS: atom_id res chain seq x y z
N MET A 1 -15.69 -10.89 25.07
CA MET A 1 -15.79 -11.19 23.64
C MET A 1 -16.75 -10.20 22.98
N GLY A 2 -16.24 -9.23 22.22
CA GLY A 2 -17.06 -8.35 21.39
C GLY A 2 -16.33 -8.16 20.07
N ARG A 3 -16.79 -8.83 19.02
CA ARG A 3 -16.29 -8.61 17.66
C ARG A 3 -16.68 -7.18 17.28
N THR A 4 -15.69 -6.32 17.08
CA THR A 4 -15.90 -5.02 16.45
C THR A 4 -16.49 -5.28 15.07
N ALA A 5 -17.74 -4.88 14.86
CA ALA A 5 -18.37 -4.93 13.55
C ALA A 5 -17.52 -4.08 12.60
N SER A 6 -16.95 -4.70 11.55
CA SER A 6 -16.27 -3.93 10.52
C SER A 6 -17.33 -3.15 9.74
N SER A 7 -17.34 -1.83 9.89
CA SER A 7 -18.23 -0.95 9.12
C SER A 7 -17.63 -0.71 7.75
N LYS A 8 -18.19 -1.33 6.71
CA LYS A 8 -17.85 -1.09 5.31
C LYS A 8 -18.66 0.06 4.74
N SER A 9 -18.01 1.00 4.04
CA SER A 9 -18.66 2.09 3.31
C SER A 9 -18.65 1.84 1.82
N PHE A 10 -19.77 2.15 1.17
CA PHE A 10 -19.85 2.19 -0.29
C PHE A 10 -18.95 3.29 -0.85
N THR A 11 -18.18 2.95 -1.89
CA THR A 11 -17.28 3.90 -2.56
C THR A 11 -17.86 4.34 -3.90
N ALA A 12 -17.97 3.42 -4.86
CA ALA A 12 -18.38 3.71 -6.22
C ALA A 12 -18.76 2.42 -6.97
N CYS A 13 -19.26 2.58 -8.20
CA CYS A 13 -19.55 1.49 -9.12
C CYS A 13 -18.54 1.43 -10.25
N TYR A 14 -18.20 0.22 -10.69
CA TYR A 14 -17.20 -0.02 -11.72
C TYR A 14 -17.72 -0.98 -12.80
N THR A 15 -17.29 -0.78 -14.05
CA THR A 15 -17.68 -1.64 -15.18
C THR A 15 -16.82 -2.90 -15.28
N HIS A 16 -15.60 -2.85 -14.75
CA HIS A 16 -14.67 -3.95 -14.72
C HIS A 16 -13.85 -3.85 -13.44
N ILE A 17 -13.60 -5.01 -12.82
CA ILE A 17 -12.68 -5.16 -11.70
C ILE A 17 -11.70 -6.28 -12.04
N THR A 18 -10.40 -6.01 -11.92
CA THR A 18 -9.37 -7.03 -12.10
C THR A 18 -8.72 -7.28 -10.75
N LEU A 19 -8.95 -8.48 -10.19
CA LEU A 19 -8.35 -8.88 -8.92
C LEU A 19 -6.89 -9.27 -9.15
N SER A 20 -5.98 -8.53 -8.52
CA SER A 20 -4.55 -8.80 -8.50
C SER A 20 -4.16 -9.29 -7.11
N GLY A 21 -4.51 -10.53 -6.77
CA GLY A 21 -4.22 -11.11 -5.45
C GLY A 21 -5.10 -12.29 -5.02
N PRO A 22 -4.87 -12.85 -3.82
CA PRO A 22 -5.72 -13.88 -3.23
C PRO A 22 -7.10 -13.30 -2.96
N SER A 23 -8.05 -13.73 -3.77
CA SER A 23 -9.44 -13.33 -3.69
C SER A 23 -10.30 -14.53 -3.35
N ASP A 24 -11.26 -14.33 -2.44
CA ASP A 24 -12.32 -15.33 -2.24
C ASP A 24 -13.57 -14.87 -2.99
N VAL A 25 -13.99 -15.69 -3.95
CA VAL A 25 -15.18 -15.44 -4.76
C VAL A 25 -16.25 -16.45 -4.35
N ARG A 26 -17.42 -15.93 -3.97
CA ARG A 26 -18.55 -16.70 -3.47
C ARG A 26 -19.85 -16.20 -4.07
N ILE A 27 -20.77 -17.12 -4.37
CA ILE A 27 -22.13 -16.76 -4.73
C ILE A 27 -22.98 -16.81 -3.45
N VAL A 28 -23.70 -15.73 -3.17
CA VAL A 28 -24.51 -15.57 -1.96
C VAL A 28 -25.94 -15.14 -2.30
N PRO A 29 -26.94 -15.55 -1.50
CA PRO A 29 -28.34 -15.24 -1.78
C PRO A 29 -28.73 -13.80 -1.42
N THR A 30 -27.94 -13.11 -0.59
CA THR A 30 -28.20 -11.71 -0.22
C THR A 30 -26.90 -10.90 -0.11
N PRO A 31 -26.96 -9.56 -0.34
CA PRO A 31 -25.82 -8.67 -0.14
C PRO A 31 -25.24 -8.74 1.27
N GLU A 32 -26.07 -8.85 2.30
CA GLU A 32 -25.66 -8.89 3.71
C GLU A 32 -24.76 -10.09 4.01
N ALA A 33 -25.02 -11.23 3.36
CA ALA A 33 -24.17 -12.40 3.48
C ALA A 33 -22.74 -12.13 2.95
N CYS A 34 -22.58 -11.24 1.97
CA CYS A 34 -21.27 -10.82 1.49
C CYS A 34 -20.52 -9.96 2.53
N PHE A 35 -21.22 -9.06 3.23
CA PHE A 35 -20.60 -8.27 4.31
C PHE A 35 -20.06 -9.14 5.44
N GLU A 36 -20.77 -10.21 5.81
CA GLU A 36 -20.32 -11.17 6.82
C GLU A 36 -19.10 -11.99 6.34
N LEU A 37 -19.10 -12.43 5.08
CA LEU A 37 -17.96 -13.16 4.51
C LEU A 37 -16.70 -12.29 4.40
N CYS A 38 -16.86 -11.07 3.91
CA CYS A 38 -15.75 -10.15 3.67
C CYS A 38 -15.38 -9.28 4.88
N HIS A 39 -15.93 -9.54 6.07
CA HIS A 39 -15.69 -8.70 7.27
C HIS A 39 -14.20 -8.56 7.65
N GLN A 40 -13.37 -9.56 7.31
CA GLN A 40 -11.94 -9.60 7.58
C GLN A 40 -11.07 -9.02 6.45
N TYR A 41 -11.68 -8.70 5.31
CA TYR A 41 -10.98 -8.15 4.14
C TYR A 41 -11.22 -6.64 4.07
N PRO A 42 -10.22 -5.81 3.75
CA PRO A 42 -10.40 -4.37 3.63
C PRO A 42 -11.31 -3.96 2.46
N LEU A 43 -11.41 -4.82 1.44
CA LEU A 43 -12.18 -4.57 0.22
C LEU A 43 -13.22 -5.67 -0.01
N MET A 44 -14.40 -5.24 -0.44
CA MET A 44 -15.51 -6.10 -0.84
C MET A 44 -16.12 -5.58 -2.13
N ASP A 45 -16.16 -6.44 -3.14
CA ASP A 45 -16.89 -6.21 -4.37
C ASP A 45 -18.16 -7.07 -4.42
N LEU A 46 -19.23 -6.47 -4.91
CA LEU A 46 -20.53 -7.10 -5.03
C LEU A 46 -21.06 -6.92 -6.45
N VAL A 47 -21.45 -8.02 -7.10
CA VAL A 47 -22.01 -8.02 -8.46
C VAL A 47 -23.35 -8.76 -8.45
N PRO A 48 -24.43 -8.18 -9.01
CA PRO A 48 -25.68 -8.91 -9.20
C PRO A 48 -25.49 -10.08 -10.18
N GLY A 49 -25.93 -11.28 -9.80
CA GLY A 49 -25.96 -12.45 -10.67
C GLY A 49 -27.20 -12.45 -11.58
N PRO A 50 -27.32 -13.42 -12.51
CA PRO A 50 -28.47 -13.54 -13.42
C PRO A 50 -29.81 -13.94 -12.74
N GLY A 51 -29.88 -13.95 -11.40
CA GLY A 51 -31.01 -14.40 -10.59
C GLY A 51 -31.12 -13.63 -9.26
N PRO A 52 -31.65 -14.22 -8.17
CA PRO A 52 -31.64 -13.58 -6.85
C PRO A 52 -30.24 -13.56 -6.22
N ASP A 53 -29.29 -14.27 -6.83
CA ASP A 53 -27.96 -14.48 -6.30
C ASP A 53 -27.02 -13.31 -6.60
N TRP A 54 -26.03 -13.14 -5.74
CA TRP A 54 -25.00 -12.12 -5.82
C TRP A 54 -23.63 -12.78 -5.85
N THR A 55 -22.74 -12.28 -6.69
CA THR A 55 -21.33 -12.65 -6.65
C THR A 55 -20.62 -11.69 -5.70
N CYS A 56 -20.06 -12.26 -4.66
CA CYS A 56 -19.29 -11.60 -3.63
C CYS A 56 -17.82 -11.87 -3.87
N MET A 57 -16.99 -10.83 -3.85
CA MET A 57 -15.53 -10.98 -3.94
C MET A 57 -14.86 -10.19 -2.83
N CYS A 58 -14.08 -10.88 -2.01
CA CYS A 58 -13.31 -10.27 -0.94
C CYS A 58 -11.83 -10.19 -1.35
N SER A 59 -11.17 -9.07 -1.11
CA SER A 59 -9.76 -8.89 -1.47
C SER A 59 -8.99 -8.12 -0.39
N LEU A 60 -7.74 -8.51 -0.19
CA LEU A 60 -6.76 -7.74 0.58
C LEU A 60 -6.09 -6.65 -0.26
N ASP A 61 -6.01 -6.87 -1.58
CA ASP A 61 -5.32 -6.01 -2.54
C ASP A 61 -6.31 -5.14 -3.31
N VAL A 62 -5.89 -3.90 -3.62
CA VAL A 62 -6.68 -2.96 -4.44
C VAL A 62 -6.73 -3.46 -5.89
N PRO A 63 -7.90 -3.83 -6.41
CA PRO A 63 -8.02 -4.25 -7.80
C PRO A 63 -7.90 -3.07 -8.77
N GLN A 64 -7.63 -3.36 -10.04
CA GLN A 64 -7.75 -2.35 -11.09
C GLN A 64 -9.23 -2.15 -11.43
N PHE A 65 -9.62 -0.88 -11.61
CA PHE A 65 -11.01 -0.51 -11.85
C PHE A 65 -11.17 0.32 -13.13
N SER A 66 -12.31 0.16 -13.80
CA SER A 66 -12.81 1.13 -14.77
C SER A 66 -14.09 1.77 -14.23
N GLU A 67 -14.04 3.08 -13.99
CA GLU A 67 -15.21 3.82 -13.49
C GLU A 67 -16.44 3.60 -14.39
N GLY A 68 -17.58 3.42 -13.74
CA GLY A 68 -18.83 3.06 -14.38
C GLY A 68 -20.03 3.71 -13.73
N GLN A 69 -21.16 3.72 -14.43
CA GLN A 69 -22.44 4.01 -13.80
C GLN A 69 -22.94 2.77 -13.07
N CYS A 70 -23.58 2.94 -11.92
CA CYS A 70 -24.21 1.84 -11.19
C CYS A 70 -25.37 1.28 -12.02
N THR A 71 -25.22 0.06 -12.52
CA THR A 71 -26.25 -0.69 -13.24
C THR A 71 -26.38 -2.11 -12.67
N ALA A 72 -27.37 -2.86 -13.14
CA ALA A 72 -27.60 -4.24 -12.72
C ALA A 72 -26.46 -5.22 -13.10
N THR A 73 -25.41 -4.76 -13.79
CA THR A 73 -24.27 -5.58 -14.21
C THR A 73 -22.92 -5.00 -13.79
N THR A 74 -22.93 -3.93 -12.98
CA THR A 74 -21.69 -3.30 -12.51
C THR A 74 -21.27 -3.83 -11.14
N HIS A 75 -19.99 -3.65 -10.87
CA HIS A 75 -19.30 -3.94 -9.62
C HIS A 75 -19.59 -2.84 -8.60
N TYR A 76 -20.08 -3.21 -7.41
CA TYR A 76 -20.31 -2.30 -6.29
C TYR A 76 -19.20 -2.49 -5.26
N LEU A 77 -18.31 -1.50 -5.13
CA LEU A 77 -17.17 -1.58 -4.24
C LEU A 77 -17.48 -0.98 -2.85
N PHE A 78 -17.09 -1.71 -1.82
CA PHE A 78 -17.14 -1.30 -0.43
C PHE A 78 -15.77 -1.45 0.24
N VAL A 79 -15.41 -0.47 1.07
CA VAL A 79 -14.12 -0.40 1.78
C VAL A 79 -14.32 -0.21 3.28
N ASP A 80 -13.41 -0.71 4.11
CA ASP A 80 -13.49 -0.52 5.58
C ASP A 80 -13.32 0.95 5.98
N THR A 81 -14.21 1.45 6.85
CA THR A 81 -14.15 2.84 7.35
C THR A 81 -13.16 3.01 8.50
N ALA A 82 -12.69 1.93 9.13
CA ALA A 82 -11.78 1.97 10.28
C ALA A 82 -10.33 2.35 9.91
N GLY A 83 -10.00 2.45 8.62
CA GLY A 83 -8.67 2.87 8.14
C GLY A 83 -8.67 3.71 6.86
N SER A 84 -9.84 4.08 6.32
CA SER A 84 -9.91 4.80 5.05
C SER A 84 -9.86 6.32 5.22
N THR A 85 -8.67 6.89 5.05
CA THR A 85 -8.48 8.24 4.48
C THR A 85 -8.74 8.27 2.96
N MET A 86 -9.26 7.18 2.39
CA MET A 86 -9.68 7.08 0.99
C MET A 86 -11.13 7.56 0.79
N ALA A 87 -11.40 8.82 1.15
CA ALA A 87 -12.47 9.60 0.51
C ALA A 87 -11.85 10.23 -0.77
N PRO A 88 -12.64 10.46 -1.85
CA PRO A 88 -12.13 10.56 -3.21
C PRO A 88 -11.11 11.69 -3.34
N LEU A 89 -9.85 11.33 -3.56
CA LEU A 89 -8.76 12.27 -3.85
C LEU A 89 -8.81 12.77 -5.30
N LEU A 90 -10.00 12.83 -5.91
CA LEU A 90 -10.21 13.25 -7.31
C LEU A 90 -11.46 14.11 -7.45
N VAL A 91 -11.44 15.31 -6.86
CA VAL A 91 -12.14 16.46 -7.44
C VAL A 91 -11.24 17.69 -7.31
N LEU A 92 -10.34 17.89 -8.27
CA LEU A 92 -9.75 19.20 -8.52
C LEU A 92 -10.81 20.08 -9.21
N GLU A 93 -11.74 20.67 -8.44
CA GLU A 93 -12.49 21.82 -8.95
C GLU A 93 -11.61 23.08 -8.83
N PRO A 94 -11.46 23.90 -9.88
CA PRO A 94 -10.70 25.12 -9.82
C PRO A 94 -11.48 26.19 -9.03
N VAL A 95 -11.17 26.33 -7.74
CA VAL A 95 -11.62 27.46 -6.91
C VAL A 95 -10.98 28.74 -7.45
N LYS A 96 -11.75 29.53 -8.21
CA LYS A 96 -11.41 30.92 -8.52
C LYS A 96 -11.38 31.70 -7.21
N ARG A 97 -10.19 32.07 -6.73
CA ARG A 97 -10.03 33.04 -5.63
C ARG A 97 -9.25 34.25 -6.11
N ASP A 98 -9.95 35.37 -6.11
CA ASP A 98 -9.48 36.70 -6.43
C ASP A 98 -8.26 37.13 -5.63
N GLY A 99 -7.27 37.61 -6.39
CA GLY A 99 -6.35 38.71 -6.09
C GLY A 99 -6.04 39.06 -4.63
N LYS A 100 -4.96 38.49 -4.08
CA LYS A 100 -4.05 39.28 -3.24
C LYS A 100 -2.61 38.77 -3.34
N LYS A 101 -1.78 39.59 -3.99
CA LYS A 101 -0.36 39.34 -4.30
C LYS A 101 0.44 39.08 -3.03
N ARG A 102 0.72 37.81 -2.72
CA ARG A 102 1.80 37.42 -1.80
C ARG A 102 3.03 37.12 -2.64
N ARG A 103 4.10 37.87 -2.38
CA ARG A 103 5.41 37.75 -3.06
C ARG A 103 5.88 36.29 -2.96
N PRO A 104 6.21 35.61 -4.07
CA PRO A 104 6.73 34.26 -4.01
C PRO A 104 8.13 34.28 -3.38
N SER A 105 8.31 33.45 -2.36
CA SER A 105 9.62 33.04 -1.83
C SER A 105 10.38 32.31 -2.95
N PRO A 106 11.67 32.63 -3.22
CA PRO A 106 12.40 32.08 -4.34
C PRO A 106 13.13 30.77 -3.96
N ARG A 107 12.42 29.79 -3.38
CA ARG A 107 13.05 28.51 -2.95
C ARG A 107 12.26 27.21 -3.17
N LYS A 108 11.25 27.20 -4.05
CA LYS A 108 10.70 25.94 -4.61
C LYS A 108 10.30 26.11 -6.07
N ALA A 109 11.16 26.77 -6.85
CA ALA A 109 11.04 26.72 -8.30
C ALA A 109 11.39 25.30 -8.75
N LEU A 110 10.41 24.65 -9.37
CA LEU A 110 10.52 23.48 -10.23
C LEU A 110 11.95 23.27 -10.72
N LEU A 111 12.60 22.22 -10.21
CA LEU A 111 13.64 21.59 -10.99
C LEU A 111 12.98 21.11 -12.30
N PRO A 112 13.58 21.41 -13.47
CA PRO A 112 13.05 20.93 -14.73
C PRO A 112 12.99 19.40 -14.65
N ARG A 113 11.78 18.86 -14.85
CA ARG A 113 11.55 17.43 -15.01
C ARG A 113 12.45 16.99 -16.17
N ILE A 114 13.57 16.33 -15.88
CA ILE A 114 14.40 15.72 -16.92
C ILE A 114 13.48 14.69 -17.57
N GLU A 115 13.19 14.89 -18.85
CA GLU A 115 12.33 13.99 -19.62
C GLU A 115 12.90 12.57 -19.54
N GLY A 116 12.25 11.70 -18.75
CA GLY A 116 12.66 10.31 -18.54
C GLY A 116 13.09 9.93 -17.12
N GLU A 117 13.42 10.89 -16.25
CA GLU A 117 13.78 10.59 -14.86
C GLU A 117 12.54 10.60 -13.95
N VAL A 118 12.33 9.47 -13.28
CA VAL A 118 11.13 9.18 -12.47
C VAL A 118 11.21 9.82 -11.07
N CYS A 119 12.43 9.98 -10.54
CA CYS A 119 12.72 10.52 -9.21
C CYS A 119 13.81 11.60 -9.24
N PRO A 120 13.90 12.47 -8.21
CA PRO A 120 15.01 13.42 -8.05
C PRO A 120 16.37 12.70 -7.94
N PRO A 121 17.49 13.43 -8.12
CA PRO A 121 18.82 12.89 -7.86
C PRO A 121 18.92 12.31 -6.45
N ASP A 122 19.64 11.21 -6.32
CA ASP A 122 19.87 10.46 -5.07
C ASP A 122 18.63 9.73 -4.50
N PHE A 123 17.52 9.69 -5.24
CA PHE A 123 16.35 8.88 -4.90
C PHE A 123 16.09 7.81 -5.96
N THR A 124 15.68 6.62 -5.50
CA THR A 124 15.30 5.52 -6.37
C THR A 124 13.79 5.40 -6.44
N ALA A 125 13.25 5.22 -7.65
CA ALA A 125 11.85 4.90 -7.84
C ALA A 125 11.60 3.45 -7.40
N CYS A 126 10.98 3.26 -6.24
CA CYS A 126 10.61 1.96 -5.72
C CYS A 126 9.12 1.72 -5.88
N ARG A 127 8.74 0.48 -6.17
CA ARG A 127 7.33 0.11 -6.16
C ARG A 127 6.81 0.12 -4.72
N ILE A 128 5.59 0.60 -4.55
CA ILE A 128 4.90 0.63 -3.25
C ILE A 128 4.50 -0.80 -2.83
N SER A 129 4.28 -1.70 -3.80
CA SER A 129 3.99 -3.11 -3.57
C SER A 129 4.30 -3.94 -4.81
N HIS A 130 4.38 -5.27 -4.69
CA HIS A 130 4.55 -6.17 -5.83
C HIS A 130 3.45 -6.01 -6.91
N ALA A 131 2.26 -5.55 -6.51
CA ALA A 131 1.09 -5.40 -7.37
C ALA A 131 0.80 -3.94 -7.78
N SER A 132 1.57 -2.98 -7.26
CA SER A 132 1.37 -1.56 -7.52
C SER A 132 2.06 -1.14 -8.84
N GLU A 133 1.30 -0.45 -9.69
CA GLU A 133 1.83 0.38 -10.79
C GLU A 133 2.29 1.76 -10.29
N GLY A 134 2.04 2.07 -9.02
CA GLY A 134 2.54 3.25 -8.33
C GLY A 134 3.94 3.03 -7.77
N TYR A 135 4.70 4.12 -7.77
CA TYR A 135 6.04 4.18 -7.22
C TYR A 135 6.15 5.30 -6.20
N GLU A 136 7.14 5.17 -5.33
CA GLU A 136 7.61 6.22 -4.45
C GLU A 136 9.11 6.42 -4.66
N CYS A 137 9.57 7.64 -4.42
CA CYS A 137 10.99 7.97 -4.50
C CYS A 137 11.59 7.81 -3.11
N LEU A 138 12.43 6.80 -2.93
CA LEU A 138 13.05 6.47 -1.65
C LEU A 138 14.56 6.74 -1.67
N ASP A 139 15.07 7.19 -0.52
CA ASP A 139 16.50 7.16 -0.23
C ASP A 139 16.83 5.79 0.38
N LEU A 140 17.32 4.88 -0.45
CA LEU A 140 17.67 3.51 -0.08
C LEU A 140 18.80 3.43 0.95
N GLN A 141 19.49 4.54 1.26
CA GLN A 141 20.54 4.59 2.27
C GLN A 141 19.99 4.79 3.69
N GLN A 142 18.74 5.24 3.81
CA GLN A 142 18.15 5.67 5.09
C GLN A 142 16.73 5.15 5.31
N GLU A 143 16.09 4.58 4.28
CA GLU A 143 14.74 4.02 4.39
C GLU A 143 14.75 2.67 5.09
N LEU A 144 13.93 2.50 6.13
CA LEU A 144 13.93 1.29 6.97
C LEU A 144 13.27 0.10 6.26
N GLU A 145 12.18 0.36 5.55
CA GLU A 145 11.37 -0.66 4.90
C GLU A 145 11.96 -1.10 3.54
N SER A 146 12.95 -0.36 3.02
CA SER A 146 13.63 -0.60 1.74
C SER A 146 15.11 -0.27 1.85
N CYS A 147 15.76 -0.78 2.91
CA CYS A 147 17.15 -0.49 3.18
C CYS A 147 18.06 -1.24 2.21
N GLY A 148 18.89 -0.51 1.46
CA GLY A 148 19.82 -1.09 0.49
C GLY A 148 19.19 -1.47 -0.85
N GLY A 149 17.88 -1.34 -1.02
CA GLY A 149 17.18 -1.65 -2.26
C GLY A 149 15.66 -1.55 -2.11
N CYS A 150 14.94 -1.55 -3.22
CA CYS A 150 13.48 -1.49 -3.19
C CYS A 150 12.89 -2.85 -2.78
N LEU A 151 12.15 -2.90 -1.68
CA LEU A 151 11.55 -4.15 -1.14
C LEU A 151 10.68 -4.88 -2.18
N TYR A 152 9.96 -4.12 -2.99
CA TYR A 152 9.07 -4.63 -4.04
C TYR A 152 9.67 -4.50 -5.45
N GLY A 153 10.96 -4.20 -5.53
CA GLY A 153 11.70 -3.95 -6.76
C GLY A 153 11.59 -2.51 -7.26
N GLU A 154 12.55 -2.13 -8.09
CA GLU A 154 12.57 -0.82 -8.73
C GLU A 154 11.39 -0.64 -9.69
N TYR A 155 10.86 0.57 -9.72
CA TYR A 155 9.85 0.95 -10.68
C TYR A 155 10.49 1.33 -12.01
N VAL A 156 10.24 0.50 -13.01
CA VAL A 156 10.52 0.82 -14.42
C VAL A 156 9.17 0.81 -15.15
N PRO A 157 8.80 1.91 -15.85
CA PRO A 157 7.54 1.97 -16.58
C PRO A 157 7.38 0.82 -17.58
N GLY A 158 6.27 0.08 -17.48
CA GLY A 158 5.92 -0.98 -18.44
C GLY A 158 6.68 -2.30 -18.28
N THR A 159 7.42 -2.49 -17.18
CA THR A 159 8.02 -3.79 -16.84
C THR A 159 7.34 -4.42 -15.63
N VAL A 160 7.59 -5.70 -15.40
CA VAL A 160 7.25 -6.38 -14.15
C VAL A 160 8.52 -6.44 -13.31
N ALA A 161 8.49 -5.91 -12.08
CA ALA A 161 9.65 -5.97 -11.20
C ALA A 161 9.85 -7.37 -10.63
N VAL A 162 11.11 -7.73 -10.43
CA VAL A 162 11.51 -8.88 -9.64
C VAL A 162 11.99 -8.33 -8.30
N ALA A 163 11.42 -8.83 -7.20
CA ALA A 163 11.88 -8.49 -5.87
C ALA A 163 13.36 -8.87 -5.73
N ASP A 164 14.17 -7.99 -5.16
CA ASP A 164 15.55 -8.33 -4.85
C ASP A 164 15.56 -9.17 -3.55
N PRO A 165 15.96 -10.45 -3.60
CA PRO A 165 15.98 -11.31 -2.42
C PRO A 165 17.02 -10.89 -1.36
N GLN A 166 17.86 -9.90 -1.64
CA GLN A 166 18.84 -9.34 -0.70
C GLN A 166 18.31 -8.12 0.06
N VAL A 167 17.13 -7.60 -0.30
CA VAL A 167 16.52 -6.46 0.37
C VAL A 167 15.59 -6.95 1.47
N GLU A 168 15.78 -6.45 2.68
CA GLU A 168 14.96 -6.80 3.83
C GLU A 168 14.43 -5.53 4.52
N ASP A 169 13.22 -5.64 5.06
CA ASP A 169 12.61 -4.61 5.89
C ASP A 169 13.22 -4.66 7.30
N CYS A 170 14.05 -3.66 7.63
CA CYS A 170 14.74 -3.60 8.91
C CYS A 170 13.79 -3.60 10.12
N THR A 171 12.52 -3.20 9.94
CA THR A 171 11.52 -3.15 11.01
C THR A 171 11.00 -4.52 11.43
N ARG A 172 11.33 -5.57 10.65
CA ARG A 172 10.85 -6.95 10.84
C ARG A 172 11.95 -7.90 11.32
N LEU A 173 13.15 -7.39 11.56
CA LEU A 173 14.28 -8.18 12.03
C LEU A 173 14.01 -8.77 13.43
N PRO A 174 14.28 -10.06 13.64
CA PRO A 174 14.06 -10.72 14.92
C PRO A 174 15.08 -10.26 15.96
N GLY A 175 14.65 -10.20 17.23
CA GLY A 175 15.53 -9.88 18.35
C GLY A 175 15.94 -8.41 18.45
N ILE A 176 15.36 -7.52 17.64
CA ILE A 176 15.57 -6.08 17.72
C ILE A 176 14.30 -5.39 18.23
N PRO A 177 14.33 -4.64 19.35
CA PRO A 177 13.17 -3.90 19.81
C PRO A 177 12.74 -2.81 18.82
N MET A 178 11.45 -2.45 18.82
CA MET A 178 10.91 -1.33 18.03
C MET A 178 11.74 -0.04 18.26
N GLY A 179 12.18 0.59 17.18
CA GLY A 179 13.00 1.82 17.23
C GLY A 179 14.45 1.60 17.67
N ARG A 180 14.95 0.35 17.68
CA ARG A 180 16.35 -0.01 17.95
C ARG A 180 17.08 -0.57 16.74
N VAL A 181 16.63 -0.18 15.54
CA VAL A 181 17.23 -0.49 14.25
C VAL A 181 17.27 0.78 13.41
N SER A 182 18.31 0.93 12.59
CA SER A 182 18.43 1.99 11.60
C SER A 182 18.86 1.41 10.26
N CYS A 183 18.51 2.08 9.16
CA CYS A 183 19.19 1.87 7.89
C CYS A 183 20.42 2.77 7.87
N VAL A 184 21.61 2.19 7.69
CA VAL A 184 22.88 2.92 7.63
C VAL A 184 23.64 2.46 6.40
N ALA A 185 23.85 3.37 5.44
CA ALA A 185 24.55 3.09 4.19
C ALA A 185 23.98 1.87 3.43
N GLY A 186 22.64 1.74 3.43
CA GLY A 186 21.93 0.65 2.77
C GLY A 186 22.05 -0.71 3.48
N ARG A 187 22.38 -0.75 4.78
CA ARG A 187 22.35 -1.96 5.59
C ARG A 187 21.57 -1.73 6.88
N CYS A 188 20.82 -2.74 7.31
CA CYS A 188 20.18 -2.71 8.62
C CYS A 188 21.24 -2.82 9.72
N ALA A 189 21.25 -1.86 10.65
CA ALA A 189 22.14 -1.82 11.80
C ALA A 189 21.31 -1.80 13.09
N ALA A 190 21.47 -2.83 13.91
CA ALA A 190 20.87 -2.91 15.24
C ALA A 190 21.63 -2.00 16.22
N MET A 191 20.88 -1.24 17.01
CA MET A 191 21.44 -0.39 18.08
C MET A 191 21.29 -1.03 19.46
N ALA A 192 20.35 -1.97 19.61
CA ALA A 192 20.13 -2.76 20.81
C ALA A 192 19.36 -4.02 20.45
N CYS A 193 19.50 -5.06 21.28
CA CYS A 193 18.77 -6.32 21.12
C CYS A 193 17.77 -6.54 22.26
N GLU A 194 16.81 -7.44 22.03
CA GLU A 194 15.88 -7.94 23.04
C GLU A 194 16.60 -8.76 24.13
N GLU A 195 15.87 -9.09 25.20
CA GLU A 195 16.36 -10.02 26.23
C GLU A 195 16.70 -11.38 25.57
N ASP A 196 17.78 -12.01 26.03
CA ASP A 196 18.36 -13.25 25.47
C ASP A 196 19.04 -13.11 24.09
N TRP A 197 19.13 -11.90 23.55
CA TRP A 197 19.90 -11.59 22.34
C TRP A 197 21.13 -10.75 22.67
N VAL A 198 22.21 -10.97 21.91
CA VAL A 198 23.46 -10.20 22.01
C VAL A 198 23.72 -9.46 20.71
N LEU A 199 24.13 -8.20 20.82
CA LEU A 199 24.56 -7.39 19.70
C LEU A 199 25.96 -7.82 19.26
N ALA A 200 26.07 -8.34 18.04
CA ALA A 200 27.33 -8.75 17.42
C ALA A 200 28.11 -7.54 16.86
N GLU A 201 29.38 -7.76 16.50
CA GLU A 201 30.25 -6.72 15.96
C GLU A 201 29.77 -6.16 14.61
N ASP A 202 28.99 -6.94 13.85
CA ASP A 202 28.42 -6.56 12.57
C ASP A 202 27.05 -5.89 12.68
N GLU A 203 26.69 -5.42 13.88
CA GLU A 203 25.44 -4.71 14.16
C GLU A 203 24.19 -5.58 13.94
N THR A 204 24.31 -6.90 14.13
CA THR A 204 23.21 -7.86 14.11
C THR A 204 22.90 -8.38 15.53
N CYS A 205 21.66 -8.82 15.75
CA CYS A 205 21.29 -9.48 17.00
C CYS A 205 21.35 -11.00 16.82
N ILE A 206 22.05 -11.68 17.73
CA ILE A 206 22.14 -13.15 17.78
C ILE A 206 21.55 -13.69 19.08
N LEU A 207 20.70 -14.71 18.98
CA LEU A 207 20.11 -15.36 20.15
C LEU A 207 21.18 -16.15 20.90
N VAL A 208 21.32 -15.89 22.21
CA VAL A 208 22.21 -16.66 23.07
C VAL A 208 21.45 -17.87 23.59
N LEU A 209 21.75 -19.05 23.05
CA LEU A 209 21.27 -20.29 23.63
C LEU A 209 22.04 -20.54 24.92
N VAL A 210 21.41 -20.29 26.06
CA VAL A 210 21.93 -20.69 27.37
C VAL A 210 21.70 -22.20 27.50
N GLU A 211 22.78 -22.99 27.49
CA GLU A 211 22.74 -24.42 27.85
C GLU A 211 22.46 -24.64 29.34
#